data_AF-A0A7E4WCC6-F1
#
_entry.id   AF-A0A7E4WCC6-F1
#
_cell.length_a   1.000
_cell.length_b   1.000
_cell.length_c   1.000
_cell.angle_alpha   90.00
_cell.angle_beta   90.00
_cell.angle_gamma   90.00
#
_symmetry.space_group_name_H-M   'P 1'
#
loop_
_entity.id
_entity.type
_entity.pdbx_description
1 polymer ?
#
loop_
_entity_poly.entity_id
_entity_poly.type
_entity_poly.pdbx_seq_one_letter_code
_entity_poly.pdbx_strand_id
1 'polypeptide(L)'
;MALKRIQKELQDLGRDPPAQCSAGPVGEDLFHWQATIMGPPESPFQGGVFFLTIHFPTDYPFKPPKVAFTTKIYHPNINTNGSICLDILRSQWSPALTISKGSISFGLTCPDPAMAKENNDIPDSLEEINLRMNATADDSLESTRRMLALCEESKEAGIKTLVMLDDQGEQLERVEGNLDTINTDMKEAEEHLKGMEKCCGLCILPCMKGDDFEKNSEYAKTWKKDDDGGVISDQPRITVGDSGMGPQGGYITRITNDAREDEMDENIQQVSTMVGNLRNMAIDMSTEVSNQNRQLDRIQEKAQSNETRVDSANKRAHKLITK
;
A
#
# COMPACT_ATOMS: atom_id res chain seq x y z
N MET A 1 4.46 42.58 33.34
CA MET A 1 5.11 41.97 34.53
C MET A 1 5.77 40.64 34.19
N ALA A 2 5.14 39.78 33.39
CA ALA A 2 5.71 38.54 32.86
C ALA A 2 7.13 38.69 32.29
N LEU A 3 7.34 39.60 31.33
CA LEU A 3 8.64 39.79 30.69
C LEU A 3 9.78 40.11 31.68
N LYS A 4 9.53 41.01 32.65
CA LYS A 4 10.53 41.36 33.69
C LYS A 4 10.88 40.15 34.56
N ARG A 5 9.91 39.28 34.84
CA ARG A 5 10.11 38.05 35.61
C ARG A 5 10.91 37.02 34.82
N ILE A 6 10.55 36.80 33.55
CA ILE A 6 11.25 35.87 32.64
C ILE A 6 12.71 36.31 32.43
N GLN A 7 12.95 37.61 32.21
CA GLN A 7 14.31 38.15 32.09
C GLN A 7 15.15 37.97 33.36
N LYS A 8 14.52 38.12 34.53
CA LYS A 8 15.19 37.86 35.81
C LYS A 8 15.56 36.37 35.96
N GLU A 9 14.63 35.46 35.65
CA GLU A 9 14.90 34.01 35.69
C GLU A 9 15.99 33.59 34.69
N LEU A 10 16.05 34.22 33.51
CA LEU A 10 17.13 34.01 32.54
C LEU A 10 18.50 34.46 33.07
N GLN A 11 18.56 35.63 33.74
CA GLN A 11 19.79 36.11 34.38
C GLN A 11 20.23 35.20 35.52
N ASP A 12 19.28 34.71 36.33
CA ASP A 12 19.55 33.80 37.44
C ASP A 12 20.07 32.45 36.94
N LEU A 13 19.51 31.91 35.84
CA LEU A 13 20.02 30.70 35.17
C LEU A 13 21.43 30.87 34.59
N GLY A 14 21.73 32.05 34.03
CA GLY A 14 23.08 32.36 33.53
C GLY A 14 24.12 32.52 34.65
N ARG A 15 23.69 32.96 35.84
CA ARG A 15 24.57 33.16 37.00
C ARG A 15 24.88 31.86 37.74
N ASP A 16 23.93 30.94 37.82
CA ASP A 16 24.08 29.65 38.50
C ASP A 16 23.52 28.49 37.64
N PRO A 17 24.24 28.08 36.58
CA PRO A 17 23.77 27.07 35.66
C PRO A 17 23.59 25.71 36.37
N PRO A 18 22.55 24.93 36.04
CA PRO A 18 22.39 23.58 36.56
C PRO A 18 23.39 22.58 35.97
N ALA A 19 23.87 21.66 36.82
CA ALA A 19 24.84 20.63 36.40
C ALA A 19 24.24 19.57 35.45
N GLN A 20 22.93 19.37 35.46
CA GLN A 20 22.24 18.32 34.69
C GLN A 20 21.07 18.83 33.86
N CYS A 21 20.87 20.15 33.79
CA CYS A 21 19.90 20.73 32.89
C CYS A 21 20.33 22.10 32.37
N SER A 22 19.87 22.45 31.18
CA SER A 22 20.08 23.75 30.55
C SER A 22 18.73 24.25 30.05
N ALA A 23 18.48 25.56 30.08
CA ALA A 23 17.26 26.15 29.55
C ALA A 23 17.54 27.57 29.05
N GLY A 24 16.94 27.94 27.93
CA GLY A 24 17.07 29.29 27.37
C GLY A 24 16.06 29.58 26.26
N PRO A 25 15.90 30.86 25.88
CA PRO A 25 14.99 31.27 24.83
C PRO A 25 15.42 30.74 23.47
N VAL A 26 14.43 30.41 22.63
CA VAL A 26 14.65 29.97 21.25
C VAL A 26 14.52 31.19 20.33
N GLY A 27 15.64 31.61 19.75
CA GLY A 27 15.66 32.79 18.87
C GLY A 27 15.44 34.09 19.63
N GLU A 28 14.58 34.97 19.09
CA GLU A 28 14.27 36.28 19.69
C GLU A 28 13.03 36.26 20.61
N ASP A 29 12.28 35.16 20.65
CA ASP A 29 11.08 35.04 21.48
C ASP A 29 11.44 34.65 22.92
N LEU A 30 11.34 35.62 23.83
CA LEU A 30 11.57 35.41 25.25
C LEU A 30 10.48 34.57 25.94
N PHE A 31 9.32 34.35 25.31
CA PHE A 31 8.23 33.54 25.85
C PHE A 31 8.27 32.07 25.39
N HIS A 32 9.23 31.70 24.54
CA HIS A 32 9.42 30.34 24.09
C HIS A 32 10.84 29.87 24.37
N TRP A 33 10.99 28.89 25.25
CA TRP A 33 12.28 28.37 25.68
C TRP A 33 12.44 26.90 25.29
N GLN A 34 13.68 26.51 25.06
CA GLN A 34 14.09 25.12 24.96
C GLN A 34 14.92 24.77 26.19
N ALA A 35 14.64 23.60 26.74
CA ALA A 35 15.40 23.05 27.84
C ALA A 35 15.93 21.66 27.48
N THR A 36 17.07 21.31 28.08
CA THR A 36 17.72 20.02 27.95
C THR A 36 17.92 19.46 29.35
N ILE A 37 17.57 18.19 29.55
CA ILE A 37 17.73 17.48 30.82
C ILE A 37 18.54 16.21 30.57
N MET A 38 19.56 15.99 31.39
CA MET A 38 20.29 14.74 31.45
C MET A 38 19.50 13.73 32.28
N GLY A 39 19.42 12.49 31.80
CA GLY A 39 18.78 11.41 32.53
C GLY A 39 19.46 11.16 33.89
N PRO A 40 18.68 11.07 35.00
CA PRO A 40 19.23 10.88 36.33
C PRO A 40 20.07 9.58 36.43
N PRO A 41 21.15 9.58 37.23
CA PRO A 41 21.84 8.34 37.58
C PRO A 41 20.89 7.42 38.36
N GLU A 42 21.10 6.10 38.26
CA GLU A 42 20.27 5.08 38.91
C GLU A 42 18.81 5.03 38.41
N SER A 43 18.55 5.56 37.21
CA SER A 43 17.26 5.43 36.52
C SER A 43 17.42 4.74 35.16
N PRO A 44 16.34 4.16 34.58
CA PRO A 44 16.36 3.64 33.20
C PRO A 44 16.75 4.69 32.14
N PHE A 45 16.71 5.97 32.50
CA PHE A 45 17.03 7.09 31.63
C PHE A 45 18.50 7.52 31.73
N GLN A 46 19.31 6.90 32.60
CA GLN A 46 20.70 7.25 32.82
C GLN A 46 21.50 7.31 31.50
N GLY A 47 22.20 8.43 31.29
CA GLY A 47 22.97 8.67 30.06
C GLY A 47 22.16 9.22 28.88
N GLY A 48 20.83 9.28 28.99
CA GLY A 48 19.95 9.92 28.00
C GLY A 48 19.99 11.44 28.07
N VAL A 49 19.73 12.09 26.92
CA VAL A 49 19.58 13.55 26.79
C VAL A 49 18.19 13.85 26.28
N PHE A 50 17.40 14.57 27.06
CA PHE A 50 15.99 14.85 26.76
C PHE A 50 15.79 16.33 26.49
N PHE A 51 15.17 16.64 25.35
CA PHE A 51 14.81 17.99 24.96
C PHE A 51 13.36 18.28 25.35
N LEU A 52 13.14 19.48 25.87
CA LEU A 52 11.84 19.99 26.28
C LEU A 52 11.62 21.37 25.66
N THR A 53 10.35 21.67 25.43
CA THR A 53 9.88 23.00 25.05
C THR A 53 9.04 23.59 26.18
N ILE A 54 9.27 24.87 26.46
CA ILE A 54 8.62 25.63 27.52
C ILE A 54 7.97 26.86 26.89
N HIS A 55 6.67 27.02 27.07
CA HIS A 55 5.92 28.18 26.61
C HIS A 55 5.35 28.95 27.79
N PHE A 56 5.73 30.21 27.92
CA PHE A 56 5.24 31.09 28.95
C PHE A 56 3.94 31.77 28.51
N PRO A 57 2.87 31.75 29.32
CA PRO A 57 1.69 32.53 29.02
C PRO A 57 1.90 34.01 29.33
N THR A 58 1.07 34.88 28.75
CA THR A 58 1.16 36.34 28.91
C THR A 58 0.90 36.83 30.34
N ASP A 59 0.24 36.01 31.16
CA ASP A 59 -0.07 36.24 32.58
C ASP A 59 0.90 35.53 33.54
N TYR A 60 2.05 35.04 33.06
CA TYR A 60 3.13 34.55 33.91
C TYR A 60 3.60 35.64 34.91
N PRO A 61 3.89 35.31 36.18
CA PRO A 61 3.92 33.98 36.81
C PRO A 61 2.61 33.56 37.49
N PHE A 62 1.47 34.21 37.20
CA PHE A 62 0.19 33.86 37.83
C PHE A 62 -0.44 32.59 37.24
N LYS A 63 -0.12 32.27 35.98
CA LYS A 63 -0.36 30.96 35.40
C LYS A 63 0.96 30.21 35.15
N PRO A 64 0.94 28.87 35.23
CA PRO A 64 2.11 28.04 34.97
C PRO A 64 2.54 28.10 33.49
N PRO A 65 3.83 27.89 33.20
CA PRO A 65 4.31 27.68 31.84
C PRO A 65 3.88 26.30 31.34
N LYS A 66 3.63 26.18 30.03
CA LYS A 66 3.37 24.88 29.40
C LYS A 66 4.69 24.22 29.04
N VAL A 67 4.96 23.07 29.65
CA VAL A 67 6.18 22.29 29.40
C VAL A 67 5.83 20.98 28.71
N ALA A 68 6.55 20.66 27.64
CA ALA A 68 6.41 19.39 26.93
C ALA A 68 7.76 18.84 26.48
N PHE A 69 7.94 17.53 26.57
CA PHE A 69 9.07 16.81 26.02
C PHE A 69 8.98 16.76 24.49
N THR A 70 10.02 17.25 23.83
CA THR A 70 10.24 17.06 22.40
C THR A 70 10.81 15.67 22.12
N THR A 71 11.73 15.20 22.98
CA THR A 71 12.24 13.83 22.91
C THR A 71 11.15 12.86 23.38
N LYS A 72 10.83 11.85 22.58
CA LYS A 72 9.90 10.79 23.00
C LYS A 72 10.48 10.00 24.17
N ILE A 73 9.74 9.94 25.27
CA ILE A 73 10.13 9.27 26.51
C ILE A 73 8.93 8.49 27.04
N TYR A 74 9.18 7.28 27.52
CA TYR A 74 8.18 6.48 28.22
C TYR A 74 8.30 6.74 29.72
N HIS A 75 7.34 7.47 30.28
CA HIS A 75 7.32 7.82 31.70
C HIS A 75 5.87 7.92 32.21
N PRO A 76 5.53 7.41 33.41
CA PRO A 76 4.16 7.38 33.91
C PRO A 76 3.44 8.75 33.93
N ASN A 77 4.22 9.82 34.13
CA ASN A 77 3.71 11.21 34.18
C ASN A 77 3.87 11.98 32.85
N ILE A 78 4.19 11.32 31.74
CA ILE A 78 4.38 11.97 30.42
C ILE A 78 3.48 11.27 29.39
N ASN A 79 2.62 12.03 28.72
CA ASN A 79 1.75 11.48 27.69
C ASN A 79 2.48 11.21 26.37
N THR A 80 1.83 10.52 25.42
CA THR A 80 2.37 10.23 24.06
C THR A 80 2.74 11.48 23.26
N ASN A 81 2.15 12.63 23.61
CA ASN A 81 2.43 13.94 23.03
C ASN A 81 3.55 14.72 23.78
N GLY A 82 4.18 14.11 24.79
CA GLY A 82 5.27 14.69 25.57
C GLY A 82 4.82 15.67 26.67
N SER A 83 3.52 15.91 26.85
CA SER A 83 3.03 16.80 27.92
C SER A 83 3.20 16.16 29.30
N ILE A 84 3.65 16.97 30.25
CA ILE A 84 3.94 16.54 31.61
C ILE A 84 2.69 16.70 32.48
N CYS A 85 2.30 15.64 33.18
CA CYS A 85 1.25 15.66 34.20
C CYS A 85 1.90 15.74 35.59
N LEU A 86 2.38 16.92 35.97
CA LEU A 86 2.86 17.21 37.33
C LEU A 86 1.94 18.24 37.98
N ASP A 87 1.54 17.97 39.22
CA ASP A 87 0.66 18.82 40.02
C ASP A 87 1.17 20.25 40.21
N ILE A 88 2.49 20.43 40.30
CA ILE A 88 3.13 21.75 40.39
C ILE A 88 2.97 22.58 39.11
N LEU A 89 2.67 21.96 37.96
CA LEU A 89 2.34 22.63 36.70
C LEU A 89 0.81 22.73 36.50
N ARG A 90 0.01 22.30 37.49
CA ARG A 90 -1.46 22.35 37.49
C ARG A 90 -1.98 23.02 38.78
N SER A 91 -2.44 22.24 39.75
CA SER A 91 -3.17 22.69 40.94
C SER A 91 -2.28 23.30 42.01
N GLN A 92 -0.99 22.94 42.04
CA GLN A 92 -0.02 23.38 43.04
C GLN A 92 0.91 24.50 42.53
N TRP A 93 0.62 25.08 41.37
CA TRP A 93 1.40 26.21 40.86
C TRP A 93 1.24 27.43 41.76
N SER A 94 2.34 28.05 42.14
CA SER A 94 2.33 29.36 42.79
C SER A 94 3.29 30.32 42.10
N PRO A 95 3.00 31.65 42.09
CA PRO A 95 3.90 32.65 41.53
C PRO A 95 5.29 32.72 42.18
N ALA A 96 5.48 32.08 43.33
CA ALA A 96 6.75 31.94 44.02
C ALA A 96 7.64 30.85 43.42
N LEU A 97 7.08 29.91 42.65
CA LEU A 97 7.84 28.90 41.92
C LEU A 97 8.54 29.54 40.72
N THR A 98 9.72 29.03 40.42
CA THR A 98 10.57 29.43 39.28
C THR A 98 10.86 28.20 38.43
N ILE A 99 11.25 28.40 37.18
CA ILE A 99 11.64 27.30 36.28
C ILE A 99 12.99 26.66 36.69
N SER A 100 13.68 27.26 37.67
CA SER A 100 14.98 26.77 38.14
C SER A 100 14.91 25.40 38.83
N LYS A 101 16.06 24.70 38.71
CA LYS A 101 16.60 23.49 39.38
C LYS A 101 15.64 22.53 40.13
N GLY A 102 14.75 23.00 41.01
CA GLY A 102 13.93 22.16 41.88
C GLY A 102 12.67 21.59 41.24
N SER A 103 11.94 22.36 40.43
CA SER A 103 10.57 21.98 40.04
C SER A 103 10.50 20.95 38.90
N ILE A 104 11.44 20.98 37.95
CA ILE A 104 11.40 20.07 36.79
C ILE A 104 12.19 18.78 37.06
N SER A 105 13.27 18.85 37.87
CA SER A 105 14.10 17.70 38.23
C SER A 105 13.41 16.74 39.20
N PHE A 106 12.61 17.25 40.14
CA PHE A 106 11.91 16.43 41.13
C PHE A 106 10.85 15.50 40.51
N GLY A 107 10.23 15.93 39.39
CA GLY A 107 9.25 15.13 38.66
C GLY A 107 9.79 13.88 37.96
N LEU A 108 11.11 13.78 37.77
CA LEU A 108 11.78 12.62 37.17
C LEU A 108 12.41 11.68 38.20
N THR A 109 12.60 12.13 39.44
CA THR A 109 13.33 11.39 40.49
C THR A 109 12.42 10.76 41.55
N CYS A 110 11.15 11.16 41.63
CA CYS A 110 10.20 10.56 42.56
C CYS A 110 8.88 10.21 41.84
N PRO A 111 8.70 8.95 41.41
CA PRO A 111 7.36 8.47 41.08
C PRO A 111 6.62 8.27 42.39
N ASP A 112 5.97 9.30 42.91
CA ASP A 112 5.09 9.15 44.05
C ASP A 112 3.83 8.41 43.55
N PRO A 113 3.61 7.13 43.92
CA PRO A 113 2.60 6.26 43.29
C PRO A 113 1.16 6.74 43.54
N ALA A 114 0.96 7.69 44.47
CA ALA A 114 -0.33 8.25 44.79
C ALA A 114 -0.87 9.24 43.74
N MET A 115 -0.02 9.80 42.86
CA MET A 115 -0.38 10.89 41.95
C MET A 115 -0.66 10.45 40.51
N ALA A 116 -0.55 9.15 40.21
CA ALA A 116 -0.85 8.57 38.88
C ALA A 116 -2.35 8.45 38.57
N LYS A 117 -3.23 8.97 39.43
CA LYS A 117 -4.68 8.71 39.42
C LYS A 117 -5.50 9.53 38.42
N GLU A 118 -4.87 10.27 37.51
CA GLU A 118 -5.58 11.12 36.53
C GLU A 118 -5.12 10.88 35.08
N ASN A 119 -4.72 9.65 34.75
CA ASN A 119 -4.63 9.17 33.37
C ASN A 119 -5.48 7.89 33.28
N ASN A 120 -6.65 7.97 32.67
CA ASN A 120 -7.59 6.84 32.46
C ASN A 120 -7.05 5.68 31.58
N ASP A 121 -5.74 5.63 31.32
CA ASP A 121 -5.12 4.70 30.37
C ASP A 121 -4.12 3.72 31.00
N ILE A 122 -3.82 3.84 32.30
CA ILE A 122 -2.96 2.89 33.01
C ILE A 122 -3.86 1.95 33.83
N PRO A 123 -3.98 0.66 33.47
CA PRO A 123 -4.78 -0.28 34.24
C PRO A 123 -4.28 -0.38 35.69
N ASP A 124 -5.16 -0.08 36.64
CA ASP A 124 -4.83 0.17 38.06
C ASP A 124 -4.56 -1.13 38.85
N SER A 125 -4.73 -2.30 38.23
CA SER A 125 -4.52 -3.60 38.86
C SER A 125 -3.93 -4.63 37.89
N LEU A 126 -3.16 -5.57 38.43
CA LEU A 126 -2.65 -6.74 37.69
C LEU A 126 -3.80 -7.54 37.04
N GLU A 127 -4.98 -7.52 37.67
CA GLU A 127 -6.20 -8.15 37.15
C GLU A 127 -6.70 -7.46 35.88
N GLU A 128 -6.70 -6.12 35.84
CA GLU A 128 -7.09 -5.35 34.67
C GLU A 128 -6.09 -5.50 33.51
N ILE A 129 -4.78 -5.57 33.82
CA ILE A 129 -3.75 -5.86 32.81
C ILE A 129 -3.98 -7.23 32.19
N ASN A 130 -4.18 -8.27 33.00
CA ASN A 130 -4.44 -9.62 32.52
C ASN A 130 -5.74 -9.69 31.72
N LEU A 131 -6.77 -8.95 32.12
CA LEU A 131 -8.04 -8.88 31.40
C LEU A 131 -7.87 -8.23 30.01
N ARG A 132 -7.12 -7.14 29.90
CA ARG A 132 -6.80 -6.49 28.61
C ARG A 132 -5.91 -7.37 27.73
N MET A 133 -4.92 -8.05 28.31
CA MET A 133 -4.08 -9.00 27.59
C MET A 133 -4.91 -10.14 26.99
N ASN A 134 -5.82 -10.72 27.78
CA ASN A 134 -6.73 -11.75 27.30
C ASN A 134 -7.66 -11.25 26.20
N ALA A 135 -8.26 -10.07 26.37
CA ALA A 135 -9.11 -9.46 25.35
C ALA A 135 -8.33 -9.24 24.04
N THR A 136 -7.10 -8.72 24.12
CA THR A 136 -6.27 -8.49 22.93
C THR A 136 -5.89 -9.82 22.25
N ALA A 137 -5.63 -10.88 23.02
CA ALA A 137 -5.36 -12.21 22.46
C ALA A 137 -6.59 -12.80 21.77
N ASP A 138 -7.78 -12.63 22.34
CA ASP A 138 -9.04 -13.08 21.73
C ASP A 138 -9.34 -12.30 20.44
N ASP A 139 -9.16 -10.98 20.44
CA ASP A 139 -9.30 -10.13 19.26
C ASP A 139 -8.31 -10.51 18.15
N SER A 140 -7.08 -10.86 18.52
CA SER A 140 -6.04 -11.33 17.60
C SER A 140 -6.43 -12.67 16.97
N LEU A 141 -6.92 -13.61 17.78
CA LEU A 141 -7.42 -14.89 17.31
C LEU A 141 -8.59 -14.71 16.35
N GLU A 142 -9.56 -13.86 16.68
CA GLU A 142 -10.67 -13.58 15.79
C GLU A 142 -10.21 -12.96 14.47
N SER A 143 -9.17 -12.12 14.51
CA SER A 143 -8.54 -11.59 13.30
C SER A 143 -7.93 -12.69 12.42
N THR A 144 -7.28 -13.71 13.01
CA THR A 144 -6.76 -14.84 12.23
C THR A 144 -7.87 -15.65 11.58
N ARG A 145 -9.01 -15.83 12.27
CA ARG A 145 -10.20 -16.50 11.70
C ARG A 145 -10.82 -15.71 10.55
N ARG A 146 -10.93 -14.38 10.68
CA ARG A 146 -11.40 -13.52 9.58
C ARG A 146 -10.47 -13.58 8.37
N MET A 147 -9.16 -13.64 8.60
CA MET A 147 -8.17 -13.78 7.53
C MET A 147 -8.35 -15.09 6.75
N LEU A 148 -8.59 -16.21 7.44
CA LEU A 148 -8.91 -17.49 6.79
C LEU A 148 -10.14 -17.38 5.89
N ALA A 149 -11.24 -16.81 6.40
CA ALA A 149 -12.48 -16.65 5.65
C ALA A 149 -12.26 -15.80 4.38
N LEU A 150 -11.53 -14.69 4.50
CA LEU A 150 -11.20 -13.83 3.35
C LEU A 150 -10.34 -14.55 2.30
N CYS A 151 -9.39 -15.38 2.73
CA CYS A 151 -8.56 -16.16 1.81
C CYS A 151 -9.37 -17.21 1.05
N GLU A 152 -10.33 -17.87 1.72
CA GLU A 152 -11.20 -18.86 1.08
C GLU A 152 -12.14 -18.20 0.06
N GLU A 153 -12.75 -17.06 0.41
CA GLU A 153 -13.56 -16.26 -0.50
C GLU A 153 -12.74 -15.78 -1.72
N SER A 154 -11.52 -15.31 -1.49
CA SER A 154 -10.61 -14.88 -2.56
C SER A 154 -10.25 -16.04 -3.49
N LYS A 155 -10.09 -17.25 -2.95
CA LYS A 155 -9.80 -18.45 -3.74
C LYS A 155 -10.99 -18.82 -4.62
N GLU A 156 -12.20 -18.82 -4.08
CA GLU A 156 -13.41 -19.12 -4.85
C GLU A 156 -13.63 -18.12 -5.98
N ALA A 157 -13.48 -16.81 -5.69
CA ALA A 157 -13.56 -15.76 -6.70
C ALA A 157 -12.46 -15.91 -7.77
N GLY A 158 -11.24 -16.27 -7.38
CA GLY A 158 -10.12 -16.53 -8.28
C GLY A 158 -10.39 -17.69 -9.23
N ILE A 159 -10.87 -18.82 -8.71
CA ILE A 159 -11.24 -20.00 -9.53
C ILE A 159 -12.33 -19.64 -10.53
N LYS A 160 -13.38 -18.95 -10.09
CA LYS A 160 -14.46 -18.52 -10.99
C LYS A 160 -13.94 -17.60 -12.10
N THR A 161 -12.98 -16.72 -11.78
CA THR A 161 -12.37 -15.82 -12.76
C THR A 161 -11.53 -16.58 -13.78
N LEU A 162 -10.73 -17.57 -13.35
CA LEU A 162 -9.97 -18.43 -14.24
C LEU A 162 -10.86 -19.20 -15.22
N VAL A 163 -11.98 -19.77 -14.75
CA VAL A 163 -12.95 -20.45 -15.63
C VAL A 163 -13.55 -19.49 -16.65
N MET A 164 -13.90 -18.27 -16.24
CA MET A 164 -14.41 -17.27 -17.18
C MET A 164 -13.37 -16.83 -18.20
N LEU A 165 -12.09 -16.73 -17.82
CA LEU A 165 -11.00 -16.43 -18.75
C LEU A 165 -10.80 -17.56 -19.75
N ASP A 166 -10.87 -18.81 -19.33
CA ASP A 166 -10.78 -19.98 -20.21
C ASP A 166 -11.92 -19.99 -21.26
N ASP A 167 -13.17 -19.81 -20.80
CA ASP A 167 -14.35 -19.69 -21.69
C ASP A 167 -14.21 -18.53 -22.68
N GLN A 168 -13.61 -17.41 -22.26
CA GLN A 168 -13.33 -16.26 -23.13
C GLN A 168 -12.24 -16.58 -24.16
N GLY A 169 -11.19 -17.29 -23.77
CA GLY A 169 -10.12 -17.74 -24.66
C GLY A 169 -10.66 -18.61 -25.80
N GLU A 170 -11.51 -19.59 -25.48
CA GLU A 170 -12.17 -20.43 -26.50
C GLU A 170 -13.07 -19.62 -27.45
N GLN A 171 -13.73 -18.57 -26.94
CA GLN A 171 -14.53 -17.68 -27.77
C GLN A 171 -13.67 -16.88 -28.74
N LEU A 172 -12.52 -16.37 -28.28
CA LEU A 172 -11.57 -15.65 -29.13
C LEU A 172 -11.00 -16.55 -30.23
N GLU A 173 -10.68 -17.81 -29.92
CA GLU A 173 -10.22 -18.78 -30.92
C GLU A 173 -11.30 -19.03 -32.00
N ARG A 174 -12.56 -19.18 -31.60
CA ARG A 174 -13.69 -19.29 -32.55
C ARG A 174 -13.85 -18.04 -33.42
N VAL A 175 -13.69 -16.85 -32.84
CA VAL A 175 -13.77 -15.58 -33.59
C VAL A 175 -12.62 -15.46 -34.59
N GLU A 176 -11.39 -15.78 -34.17
CA GLU A 176 -10.23 -15.75 -35.04
C GLU A 176 -10.36 -16.74 -36.21
N GLY A 177 -10.80 -17.98 -35.95
CA GLY A 177 -11.03 -18.97 -37.00
C GLY A 177 -12.14 -18.57 -37.99
N ASN A 178 -13.19 -17.89 -37.51
CA ASN A 178 -14.22 -17.33 -38.38
C ASN A 178 -13.65 -16.21 -39.28
N LEU A 179 -12.74 -15.37 -38.78
CA LEU A 179 -12.06 -14.35 -39.59
C LEU A 179 -11.16 -14.98 -40.66
N ASP A 180 -10.47 -16.07 -40.34
CA ASP A 180 -9.65 -16.83 -41.30
C ASP A 180 -10.52 -17.44 -42.41
N THR A 181 -11.71 -17.93 -42.06
CA THR A 181 -12.71 -18.44 -43.01
C THR A 181 -13.19 -17.31 -43.93
N ILE A 182 -13.59 -16.16 -43.37
CA ILE A 182 -14.02 -14.99 -44.14
C ILE A 182 -12.92 -14.53 -45.11
N ASN A 183 -11.65 -14.54 -44.69
CA ASN A 183 -10.55 -14.16 -45.56
C ASN A 183 -10.38 -15.12 -46.76
N THR A 184 -10.62 -16.41 -46.54
CA THR A 184 -10.62 -17.43 -47.59
C THR A 184 -11.79 -17.21 -48.57
N ASP A 185 -12.99 -17.00 -48.04
CA ASP A 185 -14.19 -16.74 -48.85
C ASP A 185 -14.03 -15.46 -49.69
N MET A 186 -13.45 -14.40 -49.11
CA MET A 186 -13.18 -13.15 -49.81
C MET A 186 -12.16 -13.31 -50.95
N LYS A 187 -11.21 -14.24 -50.81
CA LYS A 187 -10.27 -14.57 -51.87
C LYS A 187 -10.97 -15.19 -53.07
N GLU A 188 -11.83 -16.18 -52.82
CA GLU A 188 -12.62 -16.83 -53.87
C GLU A 188 -13.59 -15.83 -54.54
N ALA A 189 -14.28 -15.00 -53.75
CA ALA A 189 -15.16 -13.95 -54.26
C ALA A 189 -14.42 -12.95 -55.18
N GLU A 190 -13.21 -12.53 -54.82
CA GLU A 190 -12.39 -11.65 -55.66
C GLU A 190 -11.95 -12.31 -56.97
N GLU A 191 -11.65 -13.61 -56.98
CA GLU A 191 -11.34 -14.36 -58.19
C GLU A 191 -12.55 -14.41 -59.14
N HIS A 192 -13.75 -14.65 -58.61
CA HIS A 192 -14.99 -14.58 -59.37
C HIS A 192 -15.24 -13.20 -59.95
N LEU A 193 -15.06 -12.13 -59.16
CA LEU A 193 -15.20 -10.74 -59.64
C LEU A 193 -14.20 -10.41 -60.76
N LYS A 194 -12.93 -10.83 -60.64
CA LYS A 194 -11.93 -10.69 -61.72
C LYS A 194 -12.34 -11.47 -62.98
N GLY A 195 -12.99 -12.61 -62.81
CA GLY A 195 -13.57 -13.37 -63.92
C GLY A 195 -14.66 -12.58 -64.66
N MET A 196 -15.56 -11.94 -63.90
CA MET A 196 -16.67 -11.14 -64.43
C MET A 196 -16.24 -9.81 -65.06
N GLU A 197 -15.10 -9.24 -64.66
CA GLU A 197 -14.52 -8.02 -65.26
C GLU A 197 -13.98 -8.22 -66.69
N LYS A 198 -13.86 -9.47 -67.16
CA LYS A 198 -13.38 -9.80 -68.52
C LYS A 198 -14.53 -9.70 -69.53
N CYS A 199 -14.40 -8.81 -70.51
CA CYS A 199 -15.32 -8.76 -71.64
C CYS A 199 -14.90 -9.78 -72.70
N CYS A 200 -15.81 -10.67 -73.13
CA CYS A 200 -15.59 -11.68 -74.18
C CYS A 200 -14.41 -12.65 -73.92
N GLY A 201 -14.14 -13.01 -72.66
CA GLY A 201 -13.22 -14.10 -72.28
C GLY A 201 -11.71 -13.86 -72.46
N LEU A 202 -11.29 -12.87 -73.25
CA LEU A 202 -9.87 -12.64 -73.58
C LEU A 202 -9.26 -11.32 -73.08
N CYS A 203 -10.05 -10.28 -72.77
CA CYS A 203 -9.51 -8.95 -72.44
C CYS A 203 -10.16 -8.33 -71.19
N ILE A 204 -9.33 -7.96 -70.21
CA ILE A 204 -9.73 -7.13 -69.07
C ILE A 204 -9.93 -5.71 -69.59
N LEU A 205 -11.12 -5.13 -69.39
CA LEU A 205 -11.38 -3.73 -69.70
C LEU A 205 -10.36 -2.83 -68.99
N PRO A 206 -9.57 -1.97 -69.69
CA PRO A 206 -8.56 -1.11 -69.07
C PRO A 206 -9.11 -0.20 -67.98
N CYS A 207 -10.39 0.14 -68.04
CA CYS A 207 -11.11 0.93 -67.04
C CYS A 207 -11.54 0.15 -65.78
N MET A 208 -11.18 -1.14 -65.66
CA MET A 208 -11.56 -2.02 -64.55
C MET A 208 -10.38 -2.78 -63.93
N LYS A 209 -9.13 -2.41 -64.24
CA LYS A 209 -7.97 -2.98 -63.53
C LYS A 209 -7.98 -2.50 -62.07
N GLY A 210 -8.34 -3.39 -61.16
CA GLY A 210 -8.10 -3.24 -59.72
C GLY A 210 -6.76 -3.84 -59.32
N ASP A 211 -6.14 -3.31 -58.27
CA ASP A 211 -4.93 -3.87 -57.68
C ASP A 211 -5.24 -5.17 -56.92
N ASP A 212 -4.31 -6.13 -56.93
CA ASP A 212 -4.44 -7.37 -56.17
C ASP A 212 -4.26 -7.08 -54.67
N PHE A 213 -5.31 -7.24 -53.88
CA PHE A 213 -5.29 -6.99 -52.42
C PHE A 213 -4.19 -7.80 -51.71
N GLU A 214 -3.96 -9.05 -52.12
CA GLU A 214 -2.93 -9.92 -51.55
C GLU A 214 -1.48 -9.47 -51.80
N LYS A 215 -1.25 -8.59 -52.79
CA LYS A 215 0.08 -8.03 -53.08
C LYS A 215 0.41 -6.82 -52.19
N ASN A 216 -0.54 -6.34 -51.39
CA ASN A 216 -0.28 -5.29 -50.42
C ASN A 216 0.66 -5.80 -49.31
N SER A 217 1.70 -5.02 -49.01
CA SER A 217 2.62 -5.29 -47.90
C SER A 217 1.92 -5.43 -46.54
N GLU A 218 0.78 -4.76 -46.37
CA GLU A 218 -0.04 -4.78 -45.15
C GLU A 218 -0.83 -6.09 -44.99
N TYR A 219 -1.25 -6.70 -46.11
CA TYR A 219 -1.89 -8.02 -46.12
C TYR A 219 -0.91 -9.09 -45.63
N ALA A 220 0.33 -9.07 -46.13
CA ALA A 220 1.35 -10.03 -45.70
C ALA A 220 1.68 -9.92 -44.19
N LYS A 221 1.68 -8.69 -43.64
CA LYS A 221 1.91 -8.48 -42.20
C LYS A 221 0.78 -9.05 -41.33
N THR A 222 -0.46 -8.94 -41.80
CA THR A 222 -1.65 -9.34 -41.03
C THR A 222 -1.90 -10.85 -41.12
N TRP A 223 -1.71 -11.44 -42.30
CA TRP A 223 -2.15 -12.81 -42.62
C TRP A 223 -1.02 -13.82 -42.81
N LYS A 224 0.24 -13.38 -42.86
CA LYS A 224 1.41 -14.28 -43.01
C LYS A 224 2.42 -14.16 -41.86
N LYS A 225 2.08 -13.44 -40.79
CA LYS A 225 2.93 -13.35 -39.62
C LYS A 225 2.66 -14.58 -38.74
N ASP A 226 3.63 -15.48 -38.67
CA ASP A 226 3.67 -16.53 -37.67
C ASP A 226 4.06 -15.87 -36.33
N ASP A 227 3.07 -15.51 -35.53
CA ASP A 227 3.30 -15.00 -34.17
C ASP A 227 3.09 -16.18 -33.20
N ASP A 228 4.03 -17.14 -33.24
CA ASP A 228 4.11 -18.21 -32.26
C ASP A 228 4.28 -17.57 -30.88
N GLY A 229 3.28 -17.77 -30.03
CA GLY A 229 3.13 -17.12 -28.72
C GLY A 229 4.44 -17.00 -27.95
N GLY A 230 5.04 -15.81 -27.99
CA GLY A 230 6.28 -15.53 -27.28
C GLY A 230 6.06 -15.59 -25.77
N VAL A 231 6.93 -16.32 -25.07
CA VAL A 231 6.96 -16.35 -23.60
C VAL A 231 7.08 -14.92 -23.08
N ILE A 232 6.16 -14.51 -22.21
CA ILE A 232 6.12 -13.16 -21.64
C ILE A 232 7.34 -12.99 -20.72
N SER A 233 8.33 -12.21 -21.14
CA SER A 233 9.55 -11.94 -20.36
C SER A 233 9.37 -10.88 -19.27
N ASP A 234 8.28 -10.10 -19.34
CA ASP A 234 8.00 -8.96 -18.45
C ASP A 234 7.06 -9.31 -17.28
N GLN A 235 6.88 -10.60 -16.98
CA GLN A 235 6.36 -10.93 -15.66
C GLN A 235 7.37 -10.50 -14.60
N PRO A 236 6.93 -9.92 -13.47
CA PRO A 236 7.83 -9.65 -12.37
C PRO A 236 8.55 -10.94 -12.01
N ARG A 237 9.85 -11.00 -12.34
CA ARG A 237 10.73 -12.11 -12.00
C ARG A 237 10.99 -12.04 -10.50
N ILE A 238 10.00 -12.44 -9.72
CA ILE A 238 10.24 -12.79 -8.33
C ILE A 238 10.90 -14.15 -8.41
N THR A 239 12.20 -14.17 -8.13
CA THR A 239 12.93 -15.40 -7.85
C THR A 239 12.04 -16.30 -7.02
N VAL A 240 11.73 -17.49 -7.55
CA VAL A 240 11.30 -18.62 -6.73
C VAL A 240 12.53 -18.93 -5.86
N GLY A 241 12.72 -18.13 -4.83
CA GLY A 241 13.44 -18.57 -3.65
C GLY A 241 12.54 -19.66 -3.10
N ASP A 242 12.95 -20.89 -3.39
CA ASP A 242 12.67 -22.10 -2.66
C ASP A 242 11.36 -22.09 -1.87
N SER A 243 10.39 -22.91 -2.29
CA SER A 243 9.19 -23.25 -1.52
C SER A 243 9.51 -23.96 -0.17
N GLY A 244 10.74 -23.85 0.33
CA GLY A 244 11.30 -24.51 1.50
C GLY A 244 11.68 -23.59 2.67
N MET A 245 11.40 -22.29 2.61
CA MET A 245 11.71 -21.37 3.71
C MET A 245 10.50 -20.55 4.18
N GLY A 246 9.41 -21.26 4.52
CA GLY A 246 8.58 -20.80 5.62
C GLY A 246 9.44 -20.74 6.89
N PRO A 247 9.14 -19.84 7.85
CA PRO A 247 9.87 -19.80 9.12
C PRO A 247 9.91 -21.22 9.71
N GLN A 248 11.09 -21.71 10.07
CA GLN A 248 11.28 -23.02 10.72
C GLN A 248 10.69 -23.08 12.16
N GLY A 249 10.02 -22.01 12.58
CA GLY A 249 9.24 -21.91 13.80
C GLY A 249 7.85 -21.34 13.51
N GLY A 250 6.92 -21.52 14.45
CA GLY A 250 5.56 -20.97 14.35
C GLY A 250 5.56 -19.48 14.02
N TYR A 251 4.56 -19.04 13.26
CA TYR A 251 4.29 -17.64 12.95
C TYR A 251 3.95 -16.83 14.21
N ILE A 252 3.42 -17.50 15.23
CA ILE A 252 3.05 -16.90 16.51
C ILE A 252 4.13 -17.17 17.56
N THR A 253 4.67 -16.10 18.14
CA THR A 253 5.54 -16.20 19.31
C THR A 253 4.69 -16.58 20.52
N ARG A 254 5.00 -17.70 21.16
CA ARG A 254 4.26 -18.21 22.32
C ARG A 254 4.62 -17.42 23.58
N ILE A 255 3.64 -16.76 24.20
CA ILE A 255 3.83 -15.98 25.44
C ILE A 255 3.03 -16.63 26.56
N THR A 256 1.73 -16.89 26.35
CA THR A 256 0.88 -17.56 27.34
C THR A 256 0.96 -19.08 27.23
N ASN A 257 1.39 -19.59 26.06
CA ASN A 257 1.42 -21.00 25.70
C ASN A 257 0.05 -21.67 25.96
N ASP A 258 -1.01 -20.96 25.58
CA ASP A 258 -2.39 -21.43 25.67
C ASP A 258 -2.91 -21.93 24.32
N ALA A 259 -4.07 -22.58 24.34
CA ALA A 259 -4.67 -23.15 23.13
C ALA A 259 -5.06 -22.11 22.07
N ARG A 260 -5.18 -20.82 22.42
CA ARG A 260 -5.50 -19.76 21.45
C ARG A 260 -4.28 -19.45 20.61
N GLU A 261 -3.09 -19.38 21.22
CA GLU A 261 -1.84 -19.22 20.49
C GLU A 261 -1.57 -20.40 19.55
N ASP A 262 -1.90 -21.63 19.96
CA ASP A 262 -1.84 -22.81 19.07
C ASP A 262 -2.79 -22.66 17.87
N GLU A 263 -4.05 -22.29 18.10
CA GLU A 263 -5.03 -22.09 17.03
C GLU A 263 -4.63 -20.93 16.10
N MET A 264 -4.12 -19.82 16.64
CA MET A 264 -3.62 -18.70 15.84
C MET A 264 -2.49 -19.13 14.92
N ASP A 265 -1.56 -19.96 15.41
CA ASP A 265 -0.43 -20.45 14.62
C ASP A 265 -0.89 -21.36 13.47
N GLU A 266 -1.81 -22.29 13.76
CA GLU A 266 -2.45 -23.14 12.75
C GLU A 266 -3.21 -22.32 11.70
N ASN A 267 -3.98 -21.31 12.13
CA ASN A 267 -4.74 -20.44 11.25
C ASN A 267 -3.81 -19.67 10.31
N ILE A 268 -2.73 -19.06 10.82
CA ILE A 268 -1.79 -18.30 9.99
C ILE A 268 -1.01 -19.21 9.04
N GLN A 269 -0.66 -20.43 9.46
CA GLN A 269 -0.01 -21.40 8.57
C GLN A 269 -0.91 -21.81 7.40
N GLN A 270 -2.21 -22.01 7.65
CA GLN A 270 -3.20 -22.26 6.61
C GLN A 270 -3.35 -21.05 5.68
N VAL A 271 -3.43 -19.83 6.23
CA VAL A 271 -3.46 -18.60 5.43
C VAL A 271 -2.23 -18.51 4.53
N SER A 272 -1.03 -18.74 5.05
CA SER A 272 0.21 -18.69 4.27
C SER A 272 0.15 -19.63 3.07
N THR A 273 -0.39 -20.83 3.26
CA THR A 273 -0.59 -21.80 2.17
C THR A 273 -1.60 -21.29 1.13
N MET A 274 -2.74 -20.76 1.59
CA MET A 274 -3.75 -20.19 0.70
C MET A 274 -3.23 -18.99 -0.10
N VAL A 275 -2.44 -18.12 0.53
CA VAL A 275 -1.78 -16.98 -0.14
C VAL A 275 -0.81 -17.47 -1.21
N GLY A 276 -0.07 -18.54 -0.97
CA GLY A 276 0.76 -19.20 -1.99
C GLY A 276 -0.06 -19.66 -3.20
N ASN A 277 -1.21 -20.29 -2.97
CA ASN A 277 -2.10 -20.72 -4.04
C ASN A 277 -2.73 -19.53 -4.79
N LEU A 278 -3.18 -18.49 -4.08
CA LEU A 278 -3.70 -17.25 -4.65
C LEU A 278 -2.64 -16.57 -5.54
N ARG A 279 -1.37 -16.58 -5.11
CA ARG A 279 -0.26 -16.07 -5.91
C ARG A 279 -0.09 -16.81 -7.23
N ASN A 280 -0.13 -18.15 -7.21
CA ASN A 280 -0.01 -18.94 -8.42
C ASN A 280 -1.19 -18.65 -9.38
N MET A 281 -2.43 -18.63 -8.88
CA MET A 281 -3.60 -18.26 -9.68
C MET A 281 -3.48 -16.85 -10.28
N ALA A 282 -2.93 -15.88 -9.54
CA ALA A 282 -2.71 -14.53 -10.06
C ALA A 282 -1.69 -14.49 -11.22
N ILE A 283 -0.65 -15.31 -11.15
CA ILE A 283 0.34 -15.45 -12.22
C ILE A 283 -0.30 -16.09 -13.45
N ASP A 284 -1.08 -17.16 -13.26
CA ASP A 284 -1.77 -17.86 -14.35
C ASP A 284 -2.78 -16.92 -15.04
N MET A 285 -3.61 -16.22 -14.26
CA MET A 285 -4.56 -15.20 -14.77
C MET A 285 -3.82 -14.10 -15.54
N SER A 286 -2.71 -13.59 -15.02
CA SER A 286 -1.94 -12.53 -15.69
C SER A 286 -1.33 -13.00 -17.02
N THR A 287 -0.89 -14.26 -17.07
CA THR A 287 -0.35 -14.89 -18.29
C THR A 287 -1.45 -15.01 -19.34
N GLU A 288 -2.60 -15.55 -18.93
CA GLU A 288 -3.74 -15.80 -19.81
C GLU A 288 -4.30 -14.50 -20.40
N VAL A 289 -4.54 -13.48 -19.56
CA VAL A 289 -4.98 -12.16 -20.02
C VAL A 289 -4.00 -11.55 -21.03
N SER A 290 -2.69 -11.72 -20.80
CA SER A 290 -1.69 -11.18 -21.73
C SER A 290 -1.69 -11.92 -23.07
N ASN A 291 -1.90 -13.24 -23.06
CA ASN A 291 -2.05 -14.03 -24.29
C ASN A 291 -3.32 -13.62 -25.05
N GLN A 292 -4.44 -13.47 -24.35
CA GLN A 292 -5.70 -13.02 -24.92
C GLN A 292 -5.61 -11.61 -25.50
N ASN A 293 -4.90 -10.68 -24.84
CA ASN A 293 -4.66 -9.34 -25.39
C ASN A 293 -3.93 -9.38 -26.73
N ARG A 294 -2.88 -10.21 -26.85
CA ARG A 294 -2.18 -10.37 -28.14
C ARG A 294 -3.08 -11.02 -29.20
N GLN A 295 -3.92 -11.96 -28.81
CA GLN A 295 -4.90 -12.56 -29.72
C GLN A 295 -5.92 -11.51 -30.20
N LEU A 296 -6.40 -10.66 -29.29
CA LEU A 296 -7.29 -9.54 -29.63
C LEU A 296 -6.66 -8.57 -30.62
N ASP A 297 -5.38 -8.23 -30.45
CA ASP A 297 -4.64 -7.39 -31.41
C ASP A 297 -4.63 -8.02 -32.82
N ARG A 298 -4.34 -9.33 -32.91
CA ARG A 298 -4.41 -10.05 -34.20
C ARG A 298 -5.81 -10.09 -34.79
N ILE A 299 -6.82 -10.37 -33.97
CA ILE A 299 -8.23 -10.36 -34.38
C ILE A 299 -8.61 -8.98 -34.92
N GLN A 300 -8.19 -7.90 -34.25
CA GLN A 300 -8.46 -6.54 -34.68
C GLN A 300 -7.82 -6.24 -36.04
N GLU A 301 -6.54 -6.59 -36.25
CA GLU A 301 -5.86 -6.39 -37.53
C GLU A 301 -6.53 -7.19 -38.65
N LYS A 302 -6.84 -8.48 -38.42
CA LYS A 302 -7.56 -9.34 -39.37
C LYS A 302 -8.94 -8.78 -39.72
N ALA A 303 -9.69 -8.31 -38.72
CA ALA A 303 -11.02 -7.73 -38.90
C ALA A 303 -10.97 -6.45 -39.75
N GLN A 304 -10.06 -5.52 -39.47
CA GLN A 304 -9.88 -4.28 -40.25
C GLN A 304 -9.47 -4.58 -41.70
N SER A 305 -8.59 -5.57 -41.90
CA SER A 305 -8.18 -6.03 -43.21
C SER A 305 -9.38 -6.59 -44.00
N ASN A 306 -10.17 -7.47 -43.38
CA ASN A 306 -11.38 -8.04 -43.98
C ASN A 306 -12.44 -6.97 -44.28
N GLU A 307 -12.67 -6.01 -43.38
CA GLU A 307 -13.61 -4.90 -43.60
C GLU A 307 -13.25 -4.10 -44.85
N THR A 308 -11.98 -3.68 -44.97
CA THR A 308 -11.50 -2.94 -46.14
C THR A 308 -11.63 -3.76 -47.42
N ARG A 309 -11.35 -5.07 -47.33
CA ARG A 309 -11.43 -6.01 -48.45
C ARG A 309 -12.87 -6.19 -48.95
N VAL A 310 -13.81 -6.44 -48.03
CA VAL A 310 -15.25 -6.57 -48.29
C VAL A 310 -15.79 -5.30 -48.93
N ASP A 311 -15.46 -4.13 -48.40
CA ASP A 311 -15.89 -2.84 -48.93
C ASP A 311 -15.41 -2.60 -50.36
N SER A 312 -14.15 -2.93 -50.64
CA SER A 312 -13.57 -2.81 -51.99
C SER A 312 -14.25 -3.76 -52.98
N ALA A 313 -14.44 -5.03 -52.59
CA ALA A 313 -15.12 -6.03 -53.39
C ALA A 313 -16.59 -5.64 -53.68
N ASN A 314 -17.32 -5.15 -52.68
CA ASN A 314 -18.70 -4.68 -52.83
C ASN A 314 -18.79 -3.50 -53.80
N LYS A 315 -17.88 -2.51 -53.70
CA LYS A 315 -17.81 -1.39 -54.66
C LYS A 315 -17.54 -1.87 -56.08
N ARG A 316 -16.69 -2.88 -56.27
CA ARG A 316 -16.40 -3.48 -57.58
C ARG A 316 -17.62 -4.23 -58.14
N ALA A 317 -18.26 -5.06 -57.31
CA ALA A 317 -19.47 -5.78 -57.66
C ALA A 317 -20.60 -4.83 -58.09
N HIS A 318 -20.85 -3.76 -57.34
CA HIS A 318 -21.84 -2.75 -57.70
C HIS A 318 -21.56 -2.11 -59.07
N LYS A 319 -20.31 -1.74 -59.35
CA LYS A 319 -19.93 -1.17 -60.66
C LYS A 319 -20.17 -2.12 -61.83
N LEU A 320 -20.07 -3.43 -61.63
CA LEU A 320 -20.35 -4.44 -62.65
C LEU A 320 -21.84 -4.56 -62.94
N ILE A 321 -22.70 -4.42 -61.92
CA ILE A 321 -24.16 -4.56 -62.04
C ILE A 321 -24.79 -3.28 -62.63
N THR A 322 -24.23 -2.10 -62.33
CA THR A 322 -24.78 -0.81 -62.83
C THR A 322 -24.36 -0.45 -64.26
N LYS A 323 -23.65 -1.34 -64.96
CA LYS A 323 -23.31 -1.20 -66.39
C LYS A 323 -24.35 -1.91 -67.25
#